data_AF-X6CEU5-F1
#
_entry.id   AF-X6CEU5-F1
#
_cell.length_a   1.000
_cell.length_b   1.000
_cell.length_c   1.000
_cell.angle_alpha   90.00
_cell.angle_beta   90.00
_cell.angle_gamma   90.00
#
_symmetry.space_group_name_H-M   'P 1'
#
loop_
_entity.id
_entity.type
_entity.pdbx_description
1 polymer ?
#
loop_
_entity_poly.entity_id
_entity_poly.type
_entity_poly.pdbx_seq_one_letter_code
_entity_poly.pdbx_strand_id
1 'polypeptide(L)'
;MKNVTLAMDEALLEKARGLAERRKTTLNALIRSLLAHEVEQEDRIAWAREGMRRLMAETPLDLGPAYKWNRDEIYAEREDRMLSRLERPAVRGFGEDK
;
A
#
# COMPACT_ATOMS: atom_id res chain seq x y z
N MET A 1 14.43 -0.34 27.72
CA MET A 1 13.72 0.75 27.00
C MET A 1 14.41 2.06 27.34
N LYS A 2 14.53 2.99 26.38
CA LYS A 2 15.05 4.34 26.63
C LYS A 2 13.88 5.29 26.92
N ASN A 3 14.06 6.20 27.86
CA ASN A 3 13.07 7.22 28.18
C ASN A 3 13.34 8.47 27.34
N VAL A 4 12.26 9.12 26.89
CA VAL A 4 12.31 10.39 26.16
C VAL A 4 11.54 11.42 26.98
N THR A 5 12.15 12.58 27.22
CA THR A 5 11.49 13.74 27.82
C THR A 5 11.04 14.66 26.70
N LEU A 6 9.74 14.98 26.66
CA LEU A 6 9.13 15.83 25.65
C LEU A 6 8.41 16.99 26.33
N ALA A 7 8.70 18.22 25.91
CA ALA A 7 7.92 19.39 26.29
C ALA A 7 6.67 19.46 25.39
N MET A 8 5.49 19.63 26.00
CA MET A 8 4.23 19.80 25.28
C MET A 8 3.28 20.70 26.08
N ASP A 9 2.28 21.23 25.39
CA ASP A 9 1.21 21.99 26.01
C ASP A 9 0.39 21.12 26.98
N GLU A 10 0.08 21.64 28.16
CA GLU A 10 -0.62 20.92 29.23
C GLU A 10 -2.06 20.54 28.81
N ALA A 11 -2.77 21.45 28.12
CA ALA A 11 -4.12 21.17 27.65
C ALA A 11 -4.12 20.10 26.55
N LEU A 12 -3.06 20.04 25.74
CA LEU A 12 -2.87 18.94 24.78
C LEU A 12 -2.58 17.62 25.49
N LEU A 13 -1.74 17.62 26.54
CA LEU A 13 -1.41 16.42 27.31
C LEU A 13 -2.67 15.78 27.90
N GLU A 14 -3.53 16.58 28.52
CA GLU A 14 -4.80 16.08 29.09
C GLU A 14 -5.74 15.51 28.03
N LYS A 15 -5.89 16.20 26.89
CA LYS A 15 -6.68 15.67 25.76
C LYS A 15 -6.13 14.36 25.24
N ALA A 16 -4.80 14.23 25.14
CA ALA A 16 -4.14 13.03 24.65
C ALA A 16 -4.30 11.86 25.63
N ARG A 17 -4.24 12.10 26.94
CA ARG A 17 -4.54 11.10 27.98
C ARG A 17 -5.99 10.63 27.90
N GLY A 18 -6.94 11.55 27.82
CA GLY A 18 -8.36 11.20 27.66
C GLY A 18 -8.63 10.44 26.35
N LEU A 19 -7.90 10.74 25.27
CA LEU A 19 -7.99 9.97 24.03
C LEU A 19 -7.43 8.56 24.19
N ALA A 20 -6.30 8.40 24.87
CA ALA A 20 -5.69 7.10 25.14
C ALA A 20 -6.63 6.22 25.96
N GLU A 21 -7.25 6.78 26.99
CA GLU A 21 -8.24 6.09 27.82
C GLU A 21 -9.45 5.62 27.00
N ARG A 22 -10.04 6.50 26.19
CA ARG A 22 -11.16 6.13 25.29
C ARG A 22 -10.79 5.00 24.32
N ARG A 23 -9.53 4.95 23.87
CA ARG A 23 -8.98 3.92 22.99
C ARG A 23 -8.45 2.70 23.74
N LYS A 24 -8.62 2.62 25.07
CA LYS A 24 -8.09 1.56 25.94
C LYS A 24 -6.60 1.31 25.73
N THR A 25 -5.83 2.39 25.58
CA THR A 25 -4.39 2.36 25.36
C THR A 25 -3.69 3.39 26.26
N THR A 26 -2.37 3.51 26.14
CA THR A 26 -1.57 4.49 26.89
C THR A 26 -1.05 5.59 25.98
N LEU A 27 -0.77 6.77 26.54
CA LEU A 27 -0.14 7.86 25.80
C LEU A 27 1.20 7.42 25.18
N ASN A 28 2.00 6.65 25.91
CA ASN A 28 3.28 6.12 25.41
C ASN A 28 3.06 5.18 24.22
N ALA A 29 2.04 4.32 24.26
CA ALA A 29 1.69 3.46 23.12
C ALA A 29 1.23 4.27 21.90
N LEU A 30 0.45 5.34 22.09
CA LEU A 30 0.06 6.25 21.00
C LEU A 30 1.28 6.94 20.38
N ILE A 31 2.16 7.51 21.20
CA ILE A 31 3.38 8.18 20.73
C ILE A 31 4.26 7.19 19.96
N ARG A 32 4.43 5.97 20.49
CA ARG A 32 5.21 4.92 19.82
C ARG A 32 4.62 4.55 18.47
N SER A 33 3.30 4.37 18.40
CA SER A 33 2.62 4.05 17.15
C SER A 33 2.73 5.18 16.13
N LEU A 34 2.66 6.44 16.58
CA LEU A 34 2.83 7.59 15.71
C LEU A 34 4.25 7.64 15.15
N LEU A 35 5.27 7.54 16.02
CA LEU A 35 6.67 7.56 15.59
C LEU A 35 7.01 6.38 14.68
N ALA A 36 6.51 5.18 14.98
CA ALA A 36 6.70 4.03 14.12
C ALA A 36 6.07 4.26 12.74
N HIS A 37 4.85 4.81 12.70
CA HIS A 37 4.18 5.13 11.44
C HIS A 37 4.98 6.13 10.60
N GLU A 38 5.42 7.24 11.19
CA GLU A 38 6.17 8.27 10.45
C GLU A 38 7.49 7.72 9.89
N VAL A 39 8.24 6.95 10.69
CA VAL A 39 9.50 6.34 10.24
C VAL A 39 9.24 5.33 9.13
N GLU A 40 8.24 4.47 9.26
CA GLU A 40 7.88 3.51 8.21
C GLU A 40 7.45 4.21 6.90
N GLN A 41 6.76 5.34 6.99
CA GLN A 41 6.40 6.13 5.80
C GLN A 41 7.63 6.69 5.12
N GLU A 42 8.55 7.28 5.88
CA GLU A 42 9.80 7.84 5.36
C GLU A 42 10.68 6.75 4.72
N ASP A 43 10.82 5.60 5.38
CA ASP A 43 11.56 4.44 4.87
C ASP A 43 10.92 3.88 3.60
N ARG A 44 9.59 3.77 3.53
CA ARG A 44 8.90 3.33 2.31
C ARG A 44 9.10 4.29 1.15
N ILE A 45 9.06 5.60 1.41
CA ILE A 45 9.31 6.62 0.39
C ILE A 45 10.77 6.56 -0.08
N ALA A 46 11.72 6.43 0.85
CA ALA A 46 13.14 6.30 0.54
C ALA A 46 13.40 5.04 -0.29
N TRP A 47 12.86 3.90 0.14
CA TRP A 47 12.93 2.62 -0.56
C TRP A 47 12.33 2.69 -1.96
N ALA A 48 11.14 3.27 -2.12
CA ALA A 48 10.51 3.43 -3.43
C ALA A 48 11.34 4.31 -4.38
N ARG A 49 11.94 5.39 -3.85
CA ARG A 49 12.83 6.27 -4.63
C ARG A 49 14.12 5.56 -5.05
N GLU A 50 14.71 4.77 -4.15
CA GLU A 50 15.90 3.98 -4.45
C GLU A 50 15.59 2.88 -5.48
N GLY A 51 14.49 2.14 -5.31
CA GLY A 51 14.03 1.13 -6.25
C GLY A 51 13.80 1.72 -7.65
N MET A 52 13.15 2.88 -7.75
CA MET A 52 12.95 3.57 -9.03
C MET A 52 14.28 4.00 -9.67
N ARG A 53 15.21 4.56 -8.88
CA ARG A 53 16.55 4.91 -9.40
C ARG A 53 17.29 3.70 -9.93
N ARG A 54 17.24 2.58 -9.20
CA ARG A 54 17.88 1.33 -9.62
C ARG A 54 17.27 0.80 -10.91
N LEU A 55 15.95 0.77 -11.02
CA LEU A 55 15.22 0.40 -12.24
C LEU A 55 15.65 1.26 -13.44
N MET A 56 15.72 2.58 -13.27
CA MET A 56 16.15 3.49 -14.33
C MET A 56 17.63 3.30 -14.73
N ALA A 57 18.49 2.92 -13.79
CA ALA A 57 19.91 2.74 -14.05
C ALA A 57 20.24 1.37 -14.67
N GLU A 58 19.56 0.32 -14.23
CA GLU A 58 19.84 -1.07 -14.64
C GLU A 58 19.05 -1.50 -15.88
N THR A 59 17.90 -0.87 -16.16
CA THR A 59 17.03 -1.30 -17.26
C THR A 59 17.31 -0.44 -18.50
N PRO A 60 17.70 -1.04 -19.65
CA PRO A 60 17.98 -0.30 -20.88
C PRO A 60 16.73 0.30 -21.55
N LEU A 61 15.53 0.04 -21.00
CA LEU A 61 14.23 0.43 -21.57
C LEU A 61 14.08 -0.01 -23.04
N ASP A 62 14.73 -1.10 -23.43
CA ASP A 62 14.69 -1.61 -24.79
C ASP A 62 13.39 -2.39 -25.02
N LEU A 63 12.41 -1.69 -25.58
CA LEU A 63 11.12 -2.24 -25.98
C LEU A 63 11.17 -2.89 -27.38
N GLY A 64 12.27 -2.71 -28.11
CA GLY A 64 12.42 -3.11 -29.50
C GLY A 64 11.77 -2.12 -30.50
N PRO A 65 12.23 -2.10 -31.76
CA PRO A 65 11.85 -1.09 -32.76
C PRO A 65 10.39 -1.18 -33.24
N ALA A 66 9.73 -2.32 -33.04
CA ALA A 66 8.35 -2.55 -33.45
C ALA A 66 7.32 -2.32 -32.34
N TYR A 67 7.77 -2.01 -31.12
CA TYR A 67 6.86 -1.85 -29.99
C TYR A 67 6.01 -0.60 -30.16
N LYS A 68 4.70 -0.80 -30.25
CA LYS A 68 3.70 0.27 -30.18
C LYS A 68 2.81 -0.01 -28.99
N TRP A 69 2.71 0.98 -28.11
CA TRP A 69 1.81 0.88 -26.97
C TRP A 69 0.36 0.82 -27.47
N ASN A 70 -0.33 -0.26 -27.14
CA ASN A 70 -1.75 -0.42 -27.42
C ASN A 70 -2.45 -0.85 -26.12
N ARG A 71 -3.42 -0.03 -25.69
CA ARG A 71 -4.19 -0.30 -24.47
C ARG A 71 -4.99 -1.60 -24.59
N ASP A 72 -5.55 -1.87 -25.76
CA ASP A 72 -6.46 -3.00 -25.97
C ASP A 72 -5.72 -4.33 -25.86
N GLU A 73 -4.45 -4.39 -26.29
CA GLU A 73 -3.58 -5.57 -26.13
C GLU A 73 -3.28 -5.91 -24.66
N ILE A 74 -3.18 -4.91 -23.78
CA ILE A 74 -2.95 -5.12 -22.34
C ILE A 74 -4.19 -5.74 -21.67
N TYR A 75 -5.38 -5.38 -22.15
CA TYR A 75 -6.64 -5.91 -21.62
C TYR A 75 -7.13 -7.16 -22.33
N ALA A 76 -6.53 -7.54 -23.47
CA ALA A 76 -6.94 -8.69 -24.27
C ALA A 76 -7.02 -9.99 -23.44
N GLU A 77 -6.04 -10.27 -22.57
CA GLU A 77 -6.06 -11.47 -21.72
C GLU A 77 -7.17 -11.42 -20.65
N ARG A 78 -7.51 -10.22 -20.16
CA ARG A 78 -8.59 -10.01 -19.18
C ARG A 78 -9.96 -10.13 -19.83
N GLU A 79 -10.12 -9.54 -21.01
CA GLU A 79 -11.35 -9.65 -21.80
C GLU A 79 -11.57 -11.09 -22.24
N ASP A 80 -10.54 -11.79 -22.72
CA ASP A 80 -10.62 -13.21 -23.07
C ASP A 80 -10.99 -14.08 -21.86
N ARG A 81 -10.44 -13.78 -20.67
CA ARG A 81 -10.82 -14.44 -19.41
C ARG A 81 -12.26 -14.13 -18.98
N MET A 82 -12.79 -12.93 -19.26
CA MET A 82 -14.17 -12.56 -18.95
C MET A 82 -15.16 -13.14 -19.96
N LEU A 83 -14.83 -13.11 -21.24
CA LEU A 83 -15.58 -13.73 -22.35
C LEU A 83 -15.61 -15.25 -22.18
N SER A 84 -14.49 -15.88 -21.81
CA SER A 84 -14.43 -17.32 -21.50
C SER A 84 -15.42 -17.75 -20.41
N ARG A 85 -15.79 -16.89 -19.45
CA ARG A 85 -16.77 -17.23 -18.39
C ARG A 85 -18.23 -17.08 -18.86
N LEU A 86 -18.45 -16.22 -19.85
CA LEU A 86 -19.75 -16.02 -20.48
C LEU A 86 -20.03 -17.15 -21.48
N GLU A 87 -19.03 -17.53 -22.27
CA GLU A 87 -19.10 -18.55 -23.32
C GLU A 87 -18.92 -19.99 -22.81
N ARG A 88 -18.32 -20.19 -21.62
CA ARG A 88 -18.21 -21.51 -20.97
C ARG A 88 -18.96 -21.50 -19.63
N PRO A 89 -20.27 -21.82 -19.62
CA PRO A 89 -21.09 -21.82 -18.41
C PRO A 89 -20.53 -22.69 -17.28
N ALA A 90 -19.85 -23.80 -17.62
CA ALA A 90 -19.28 -24.76 -16.68
C ALA A 90 -18.15 -24.22 -15.77
N VAL A 91 -17.60 -23.04 -16.08
CA VAL A 91 -16.52 -22.41 -15.30
C VAL A 91 -17.02 -21.24 -14.44
N ARG A 92 -18.34 -21.00 -14.42
CA ARG A 92 -18.96 -20.06 -13.48
C ARG A 92 -18.90 -20.67 -12.10
N GLY A 93 -17.99 -20.17 -11.27
CA GLY A 93 -17.85 -20.59 -9.89
C GLY A 93 -19.03 -20.13 -9.04
N PHE A 94 -20.17 -20.78 -9.18
CA PHE A 94 -21.25 -20.97 -8.20
C PHE A 94 -22.03 -22.15 -8.77
N GLY A 95 -21.89 -23.32 -8.14
CA GLY A 95 -22.46 -24.59 -8.62
C GLY A 95 -23.99 -24.60 -8.64
N GLU A 96 -24.57 -23.90 -9.59
CA GLU A 96 -25.99 -23.98 -9.94
C GLU A 96 -26.10 -24.89 -11.16
N ASP A 97 -26.05 -26.20 -10.92
CA ASP A 97 -26.69 -27.17 -11.80
C ASP A 97 -28.21 -26.96 -11.69
N LYS A 98 -28.85 -26.76 -12.84
CA LYS A 98 -30.32 -26.77 -12.98
C LYS A 98 -30.89 -28.17 -12.81
#